data_AF-A0A3C0I5Q3-F1
#
_entry.id   AF-A0A3C0I5Q3-F1
#
_cell.length_a   1.000
_cell.length_b   1.000
_cell.length_c   1.000
_cell.angle_alpha   90.00
_cell.angle_beta   90.00
_cell.angle_gamma   90.00
#
_symmetry.space_group_name_H-M   'P 1'
#
loop_
_entity.id
_entity.type
_entity.pdbx_description
1 polymer ?
#
loop_
_entity_poly.entity_id
_entity_poly.type
_entity_poly.pdbx_seq_one_letter_code
_entity_poly.pdbx_strand_id
1 'polypeptide(L)'
;MEYLFNELSATNPAEDKAQAMAWMQTLLKTCKAAHKLGFTQLRVRHDFLQTTISRNYTILDWLRETDFDSQALLMGIRQSPPIGKEIQEEKYIYMEQIVLANDEENQMEQEAEGLGVAYLTNQNGTLAVSFDSDFKWDKTEIALIYRFLKEGKSCEACVKVKHASKPKHLNEHKIWALKKKSLSEPYKNLKPSLHNFLPNKKISNQLVDGDWNKFREQLAQYPDSKNALIQEMAAHVAEINGY
;
A
#
# COMPACT_ATOMS: atom_id res chain seq x y z
N MET A 1 5.65 8.56 2.80
CA MET A 1 5.01 7.34 2.26
C MET A 1 3.51 7.52 2.32
N GLU A 2 2.80 7.07 1.29
CA GLU A 2 1.39 7.37 1.10
C GLU A 2 0.61 6.11 0.72
N TYR A 3 -0.69 6.12 1.01
CA TYR A 3 -1.64 5.15 0.48
C TYR A 3 -2.30 5.73 -0.75
N LEU A 4 -2.74 4.86 -1.66
CA LEU A 4 -3.59 5.24 -2.76
C LEU A 4 -4.78 4.30 -2.85
N PHE A 5 -5.98 4.87 -2.82
CA PHE A 5 -7.20 4.08 -2.91
C PHE A 5 -7.38 3.52 -4.32
N ASN A 6 -7.59 2.21 -4.42
CA ASN A 6 -7.97 1.52 -5.64
C ASN A 6 -9.49 1.60 -5.84
N GLU A 7 -9.91 2.50 -6.70
CA GLU A 7 -11.31 2.75 -7.06
C GLU A 7 -12.02 1.53 -7.65
N LEU A 8 -11.28 0.63 -8.30
CA LEU A 8 -11.85 -0.60 -8.86
C LEU A 8 -12.42 -1.53 -7.77
N SER A 9 -11.99 -1.36 -6.52
CA SER A 9 -12.58 -2.11 -5.40
C SER A 9 -13.98 -1.67 -5.02
N ALA A 10 -14.46 -0.53 -5.54
CA ALA A 10 -15.81 -0.04 -5.31
C ALA A 10 -16.77 -0.29 -6.48
N THR A 11 -16.31 -0.89 -7.60
CA THR A 11 -17.15 -1.08 -8.80
C THR A 11 -18.30 -2.05 -8.58
N ASN A 12 -18.14 -2.99 -7.63
CA ASN A 12 -19.18 -3.90 -7.18
C ASN A 12 -19.62 -3.43 -5.79
N PRO A 13 -20.72 -2.68 -5.68
CA PRO A 13 -21.22 -2.23 -4.38
C PRO A 13 -21.61 -3.42 -3.50
N ALA A 14 -21.52 -3.23 -2.19
CA ALA A 14 -21.99 -4.21 -1.23
C ALA A 14 -23.51 -4.45 -1.38
N GLU A 15 -23.93 -5.70 -1.15
CA GLU A 15 -25.32 -6.14 -1.24
C GLU A 15 -26.24 -5.31 -0.34
N ASP A 16 -25.72 -4.97 0.85
CA ASP A 16 -26.42 -4.16 1.82
C ASP A 16 -25.49 -3.17 2.55
N LYS A 17 -26.14 -2.30 3.34
CA LYS A 17 -25.47 -1.29 4.14
C LYS A 17 -24.55 -1.88 5.21
N ALA A 18 -24.90 -3.02 5.80
CA ALA A 18 -24.10 -3.63 6.85
C ALA A 18 -22.75 -4.12 6.29
N GLN A 19 -22.77 -4.74 5.11
CA GLN A 19 -21.57 -5.14 4.39
C GLN A 19 -20.73 -3.93 3.95
N ALA A 20 -21.36 -2.84 3.45
CA ALA A 20 -20.65 -1.59 3.15
C ALA A 20 -19.95 -0.99 4.39
N MET A 21 -20.64 -0.98 5.54
CA MET A 21 -20.04 -0.52 6.81
C MET A 21 -18.84 -1.40 7.21
N ALA A 22 -18.95 -2.72 7.03
CA ALA A 22 -17.85 -3.64 7.31
C ALA A 22 -16.63 -3.37 6.40
N TRP A 23 -16.85 -3.12 5.11
CA TRP A 23 -15.76 -2.77 4.17
C TRP A 23 -15.04 -1.48 4.58
N MET A 24 -15.79 -0.44 4.95
CA MET A 24 -15.21 0.82 5.43
C MET A 24 -14.41 0.62 6.73
N GLN A 25 -14.95 -0.15 7.68
CA GLN A 25 -14.22 -0.49 8.91
C GLN A 25 -12.94 -1.26 8.63
N THR A 26 -12.97 -2.21 7.70
CA THR A 26 -11.79 -2.98 7.28
C THR A 26 -10.77 -2.06 6.63
N LEU A 27 -11.17 -1.17 5.71
CA LEU A 27 -10.28 -0.17 5.11
C LEU A 27 -9.61 0.69 6.18
N LEU A 28 -10.36 1.22 7.15
CA LEU A 28 -9.78 2.02 8.24
C LEU A 28 -8.82 1.22 9.12
N LYS A 29 -9.13 -0.05 9.43
CA LYS A 29 -8.21 -0.93 10.16
C LYS A 29 -6.93 -1.17 9.35
N THR A 30 -7.05 -1.36 8.04
CA THR A 30 -5.91 -1.50 7.12
C THR A 30 -5.05 -0.24 7.13
N CYS A 31 -5.65 0.95 7.01
CA CYS A 31 -4.94 2.23 7.11
C CYS A 31 -4.28 2.42 8.48
N LYS A 32 -4.95 2.08 9.59
CA LYS A 32 -4.36 2.12 10.95
C LYS A 32 -3.14 1.21 11.07
N ALA A 33 -3.23 -0.02 10.54
CA ALA A 33 -2.12 -0.98 10.56
C ALA A 33 -0.94 -0.45 9.73
N ALA A 34 -1.22 0.08 8.55
CA ALA A 34 -0.21 0.64 7.67
C ALA A 34 0.39 1.94 8.24
N HIS A 35 -0.35 2.72 9.03
CA HIS A 35 0.17 3.92 9.69
C HIS A 35 1.33 3.60 10.64
N LYS A 36 1.28 2.45 11.31
CA LYS A 36 2.38 1.95 12.15
C LYS A 36 3.67 1.71 11.34
N LEU A 37 3.56 1.46 10.03
CA LEU A 37 4.69 1.31 9.12
C LEU A 37 5.19 2.65 8.56
N GLY A 38 4.55 3.78 8.88
CA GLY A 38 4.98 5.12 8.50
C GLY A 38 4.27 5.72 7.29
N PHE A 39 3.17 5.10 6.84
CA PHE A 39 2.29 5.70 5.84
C PHE A 39 1.31 6.67 6.51
N THR A 40 1.04 7.83 5.91
CA THR A 40 0.31 8.90 6.63
C THR A 40 -0.92 9.42 5.91
N GLN A 41 -0.95 9.36 4.57
CA GLN A 41 -1.97 10.03 3.76
C GLN A 41 -2.61 9.05 2.79
N LEU A 42 -3.94 9.00 2.77
CA LEU A 42 -4.74 8.24 1.82
C LEU A 42 -5.13 9.13 0.66
N ARG A 43 -4.41 8.96 -0.45
CA ARG A 43 -4.70 9.59 -1.73
C ARG A 43 -5.98 9.01 -2.31
N VAL A 44 -6.91 9.87 -2.70
CA VAL A 44 -8.20 9.49 -3.28
C VAL A 44 -8.60 10.41 -4.42
N ARG A 45 -9.41 9.88 -5.35
CA ARG A 45 -10.07 10.66 -6.40
C ARG A 45 -10.96 11.77 -5.84
N HIS A 46 -11.25 12.77 -6.67
CA HIS A 46 -12.07 13.92 -6.30
C HIS A 46 -13.52 13.54 -5.96
N ASP A 47 -14.01 12.45 -6.57
CA ASP A 47 -15.34 11.86 -6.40
C ASP A 47 -15.41 10.79 -5.30
N PHE A 48 -14.37 10.65 -4.48
CA PHE A 48 -14.29 9.60 -3.46
C PHE A 48 -15.48 9.61 -2.48
N LEU A 49 -15.94 10.80 -2.04
CA LEU A 49 -17.08 10.85 -1.12
C LEU A 49 -18.40 10.46 -1.79
N GLN A 50 -18.51 10.65 -3.10
CA GLN A 50 -19.66 10.28 -3.90
C GLN A 50 -19.63 8.82 -4.34
N THR A 51 -18.55 8.09 -4.05
CA THR A 51 -18.44 6.67 -4.38
C THR A 51 -19.54 5.87 -3.70
N THR A 52 -20.35 5.21 -4.51
CA THR A 52 -21.42 4.30 -4.06
C THR A 52 -20.80 3.03 -3.52
N ILE A 53 -21.09 2.70 -2.26
CA ILE A 53 -20.57 1.50 -1.58
C ILE A 53 -21.67 0.48 -1.26
N SER A 54 -22.94 0.87 -1.34
CA SER A 54 -24.11 -0.03 -1.41
C SER A 54 -25.27 0.70 -2.10
N ARG A 55 -26.39 0.03 -2.33
CA ARG A 55 -27.57 0.60 -3.00
C ARG A 55 -28.04 1.88 -2.30
N ASN A 56 -27.98 3.00 -3.02
CA ASN A 56 -28.31 4.34 -2.51
C ASN A 56 -27.52 4.76 -1.25
N TYR A 57 -26.30 4.24 -1.10
CA TYR A 57 -25.46 4.49 0.06
C TYR A 57 -24.02 4.79 -0.36
N THR A 58 -23.55 5.99 -0.04
CA THR A 58 -22.23 6.49 -0.44
C THR A 58 -21.25 6.53 0.73
N ILE A 59 -19.97 6.77 0.44
CA ILE A 59 -18.96 7.06 1.48
C ILE A 59 -19.36 8.30 2.31
N LEU A 60 -19.99 9.30 1.68
CA LEU A 60 -20.50 10.48 2.39
C LEU A 60 -21.60 10.13 3.39
N ASP A 61 -22.51 9.22 3.02
CA ASP A 61 -23.56 8.75 3.93
C ASP A 61 -22.95 7.98 5.10
N TRP A 62 -21.99 7.09 4.81
CA TRP A 62 -21.22 6.40 5.85
C TRP A 62 -20.51 7.37 6.81
N LEU A 63 -19.90 8.44 6.30
CA LEU A 63 -19.24 9.46 7.12
C LEU A 63 -20.19 10.19 8.06
N ARG A 64 -21.47 10.34 7.70
CA ARG A 64 -22.50 10.99 8.52
C ARG A 64 -23.01 10.09 9.64
N GLU A 65 -22.92 8.78 9.46
CA GLU A 65 -23.50 7.79 10.36
C GLU A 65 -22.48 7.04 11.22
N THR A 66 -21.21 7.04 10.82
CA THR A 66 -20.14 6.36 11.56
C THR A 66 -19.79 7.07 12.87
N ASP A 67 -19.06 6.39 13.75
CA ASP A 67 -18.58 6.96 14.99
C ASP A 67 -17.56 8.08 14.75
N PHE A 68 -17.42 8.98 15.74
CA PHE A 68 -16.55 10.14 15.64
C PHE A 68 -15.07 9.75 15.36
N ASP A 69 -14.57 8.66 15.94
CA ASP A 69 -13.17 8.26 15.76
C ASP A 69 -12.90 7.78 14.33
N SER A 70 -13.81 6.99 13.76
CA SER A 70 -13.75 6.54 12.37
C SER A 70 -13.87 7.72 11.39
N GLN A 71 -14.78 8.66 11.67
CA GLN A 71 -14.95 9.87 10.89
C GLN A 71 -13.69 10.75 10.92
N ALA A 72 -13.17 11.04 12.12
CA ALA A 72 -11.98 11.84 12.33
C ALA A 72 -10.76 11.20 11.67
N LEU A 73 -10.61 9.88 11.76
CA LEU A 73 -9.53 9.17 11.09
C LEU A 73 -9.61 9.35 9.57
N LEU A 74 -10.75 9.03 8.94
CA LEU A 74 -10.84 9.12 7.48
C LEU A 74 -10.58 10.55 7.00
N MET A 75 -11.16 11.54 7.68
CA MET A 75 -10.98 12.94 7.35
C MET A 75 -9.54 13.43 7.57
N GLY A 76 -8.84 12.91 8.58
CA GLY A 76 -7.47 13.26 8.88
C GLY A 76 -6.44 12.65 7.93
N ILE A 77 -6.70 11.45 7.41
CA ILE A 77 -5.77 10.77 6.48
C ILE A 77 -6.06 11.07 5.02
N ARG A 78 -7.32 11.34 4.65
CA ARG A 78 -7.72 11.50 3.25
C ARG A 78 -7.13 12.77 2.64
N GLN A 79 -6.49 12.63 1.49
CA GLN A 79 -6.04 13.73 0.67
C GLN A 79 -6.49 13.56 -0.78
N SER A 80 -7.05 14.60 -1.36
CA SER A 80 -7.48 14.65 -2.76
C SER A 80 -6.82 15.85 -3.44
N PRO A 81 -6.46 15.79 -4.74
CA PRO A 81 -6.57 14.64 -5.67
C PRO A 81 -5.57 13.50 -5.38
N PRO A 82 -5.70 12.34 -6.05
CA PRO A 82 -4.86 11.18 -5.78
C PRO A 82 -3.40 11.39 -6.21
N ILE A 83 -3.16 12.44 -6.99
CA ILE A 83 -1.87 12.83 -7.55
C ILE A 83 -1.54 14.23 -7.04
N GLY A 84 -0.37 14.41 -6.42
CA GLY A 84 0.14 15.73 -6.05
C GLY A 84 0.38 16.61 -7.29
N LYS A 85 0.44 17.93 -7.14
CA LYS A 85 0.66 18.87 -8.26
C LYS A 85 1.91 18.54 -9.09
N GLU A 86 2.88 17.87 -8.47
CA GLU A 86 4.21 17.56 -9.02
C GLU A 86 4.19 16.51 -10.16
N ILE A 87 3.12 15.74 -10.33
CA ILE A 87 3.03 14.65 -11.34
C ILE A 87 1.93 14.97 -12.39
N GLN A 88 1.39 16.18 -12.41
CA GLN A 88 0.25 16.52 -13.28
C GLN A 88 0.59 16.52 -14.78
N GLU A 89 1.83 16.81 -15.16
CA GLU A 89 2.25 16.87 -16.58
C GLU A 89 2.60 15.48 -17.14
N GLU A 90 3.13 14.56 -16.32
CA GLU A 90 3.41 13.18 -16.71
C GLU A 90 2.14 12.31 -16.76
N LYS A 91 1.05 12.79 -16.13
CA LYS A 91 -0.23 12.10 -15.89
C LYS A 91 -0.94 11.60 -17.16
N TYR A 92 -0.99 12.42 -18.21
CA TYR A 92 -1.82 12.11 -19.38
C TYR A 92 -1.21 11.03 -20.28
N ILE A 93 0.12 10.86 -20.24
CA ILE A 93 0.83 9.97 -21.16
C ILE A 93 0.82 8.52 -20.65
N TYR A 94 0.85 8.31 -19.33
CA TYR A 94 1.02 6.98 -18.73
C TYR A 94 -0.27 6.34 -18.23
N MET A 95 -1.33 7.10 -17.94
CA MET A 95 -2.57 6.54 -17.37
C MET A 95 -3.41 5.76 -18.40
N GLU A 96 -3.45 6.17 -19.67
CA GLU A 96 -4.13 5.44 -20.75
C GLU A 96 -3.40 4.12 -21.12
N GLN A 97 -2.24 3.89 -20.51
CA GLN A 97 -1.34 2.80 -20.83
C GLN A 97 -1.26 1.74 -19.73
N ILE A 98 -1.95 1.92 -18.61
CA ILE A 98 -1.92 0.97 -17.48
C ILE A 98 -3.32 0.43 -17.23
N VAL A 99 -3.47 -0.89 -17.41
CA VAL A 99 -4.73 -1.60 -17.18
C VAL A 99 -4.53 -2.72 -16.16
N LEU A 100 -5.61 -3.12 -15.49
CA LEU A 100 -5.59 -4.29 -14.61
C LEU A 100 -5.26 -5.55 -15.44
N ALA A 101 -4.31 -6.36 -14.97
CA ALA A 101 -4.08 -7.67 -15.57
C ALA A 101 -5.25 -8.58 -15.17
N ASN A 102 -6.12 -8.92 -16.13
CA ASN A 102 -7.30 -9.72 -15.85
C ASN A 102 -6.93 -11.20 -15.62
N ASP A 103 -7.40 -11.75 -14.50
CA ASP A 103 -7.54 -13.20 -14.30
C ASP A 103 -8.88 -13.62 -14.93
N GLU A 104 -8.84 -14.00 -16.20
CA GLU A 104 -9.75 -14.90 -16.94
C GLU A 104 -11.30 -14.65 -17.00
N GLU A 105 -11.93 -13.83 -16.16
CA GLU A 105 -13.42 -13.75 -16.10
C GLU A 105 -14.07 -12.50 -16.73
N ASN A 106 -13.33 -11.43 -17.02
CA ASN A 106 -13.87 -10.25 -17.71
C ASN A 106 -12.98 -9.86 -18.89
N GLN A 107 -13.53 -9.95 -20.10
CA GLN A 107 -12.82 -9.61 -21.35
C GLN A 107 -12.66 -8.09 -21.57
N MET A 108 -13.14 -7.25 -20.66
CA MET A 108 -12.95 -5.80 -20.74
C MET A 108 -11.80 -5.37 -19.84
N GLU A 109 -10.84 -4.68 -20.46
CA GLU A 109 -9.77 -4.00 -19.75
C GLU A 109 -10.35 -2.93 -18.84
N GLN A 110 -9.91 -2.92 -17.58
CA GLN A 110 -10.32 -1.91 -16.61
C GLN A 110 -9.19 -0.91 -16.44
N GLU A 111 -9.47 0.35 -16.76
CA GLU A 111 -8.61 1.48 -16.41
C GLU A 111 -8.43 1.49 -14.90
N ALA A 112 -7.19 1.43 -14.45
CA ALA A 112 -6.84 1.32 -13.04
C ALA A 112 -6.04 2.55 -12.62
N GLU A 113 -6.69 3.72 -12.55
CA GLU A 113 -6.05 5.00 -12.20
C GLU A 113 -5.32 4.89 -10.86
N GLY A 114 -6.01 4.40 -9.82
CA GLY A 114 -5.42 4.25 -8.49
C GLY A 114 -4.26 3.26 -8.47
N LEU A 115 -4.35 2.15 -9.21
CA LEU A 115 -3.24 1.18 -9.23
C LEU A 115 -2.07 1.67 -10.10
N GLY A 116 -2.35 2.33 -11.21
CA GLY A 116 -1.34 2.89 -12.11
C GLY A 116 -0.53 4.01 -11.44
N VAL A 117 -1.18 4.92 -10.72
CA VAL A 117 -0.44 5.95 -9.95
C VAL A 117 0.36 5.32 -8.81
N ALA A 118 -0.14 4.26 -8.16
CA ALA A 118 0.62 3.55 -7.14
C ALA A 118 1.87 2.87 -7.74
N TYR A 119 1.78 2.34 -8.96
CA TYR A 119 2.92 1.81 -9.70
C TYR A 119 3.97 2.90 -9.97
N LEU A 120 3.55 4.01 -10.57
CA LEU A 120 4.45 5.11 -10.95
C LEU A 120 5.14 5.73 -9.73
N THR A 121 4.44 5.84 -8.61
CA THR A 121 4.97 6.42 -7.37
C THR A 121 5.53 5.38 -6.39
N ASN A 122 5.60 4.10 -6.76
CA ASN A 122 6.12 3.03 -5.89
C ASN A 122 7.56 3.29 -5.42
N GLN A 123 8.37 4.00 -6.22
CA GLN A 123 9.71 4.42 -5.81
C GLN A 123 9.67 5.25 -4.52
N ASN A 124 8.66 6.10 -4.35
CA ASN A 124 8.42 6.96 -3.19
C ASN A 124 7.72 6.26 -2.01
N GLY A 125 7.48 4.95 -2.12
CA GLY A 125 6.83 4.15 -1.08
C GLY A 125 5.32 4.38 -1.04
N THR A 126 4.66 4.15 -2.18
CA THR A 126 3.20 4.18 -2.30
C THR A 126 2.63 2.78 -2.20
N LEU A 127 1.63 2.60 -1.33
CA LEU A 127 0.89 1.35 -1.16
C LEU A 127 -0.53 1.52 -1.69
N ALA A 128 -0.97 0.65 -2.60
CA ALA A 128 -2.37 0.61 -3.01
C ALA A 128 -3.24 -0.02 -1.90
N VAL A 129 -4.40 0.57 -1.63
CA VAL A 129 -5.38 0.02 -0.68
C VAL A 129 -6.75 -0.09 -1.30
N SER A 130 -7.45 -1.18 -1.01
CA SER A 130 -8.77 -1.49 -1.57
C SER A 130 -9.78 -1.75 -0.46
N PHE A 131 -11.06 -1.71 -0.82
CA PHE A 131 -12.06 -2.45 -0.08
C PHE A 131 -11.79 -3.96 -0.15
N ASP A 132 -12.18 -4.65 0.92
CA ASP A 132 -12.25 -6.11 0.96
C ASP A 132 -13.57 -6.58 0.34
N SER A 133 -13.78 -6.19 -0.91
CA SER A 133 -15.05 -6.38 -1.63
C SER A 133 -15.10 -7.64 -2.47
N ASP A 134 -13.93 -8.16 -2.86
CA ASP A 134 -13.80 -9.26 -3.80
C ASP A 134 -12.49 -10.01 -3.54
N PHE A 135 -12.47 -11.33 -3.79
CA PHE A 135 -11.30 -12.18 -3.63
C PHE A 135 -10.11 -11.70 -4.48
N LYS A 136 -10.35 -11.06 -5.63
CA LYS A 136 -9.27 -10.50 -6.46
C LYS A 136 -8.47 -9.42 -5.75
N TRP A 137 -9.06 -8.75 -4.76
CA TRP A 137 -8.39 -7.77 -3.90
C TRP A 137 -7.79 -8.41 -2.63
N ASP A 138 -8.06 -9.68 -2.32
CA ASP A 138 -7.42 -10.40 -1.21
C ASP A 138 -6.00 -10.88 -1.59
N LYS A 139 -5.19 -9.96 -2.13
CA LYS A 139 -3.81 -10.19 -2.59
C LYS A 139 -2.89 -9.11 -2.02
N THR A 140 -1.62 -9.45 -1.76
CA THR A 140 -0.61 -8.49 -1.29
C THR A 140 0.09 -7.75 -2.44
N GLU A 141 -0.06 -8.24 -3.67
CA GLU A 141 0.35 -7.56 -4.89
C GLU A 141 -0.73 -7.68 -5.95
N ILE A 142 -0.91 -6.62 -6.75
CA ILE A 142 -1.81 -6.62 -7.90
C ILE A 142 -0.98 -6.50 -9.17
N ALA A 143 -1.25 -7.36 -10.14
CA ALA A 143 -0.62 -7.33 -11.45
C ALA A 143 -1.35 -6.34 -12.37
N LEU A 144 -0.58 -5.56 -13.12
CA LEU A 144 -1.04 -4.61 -14.11
C LEU A 144 -0.32 -4.89 -15.44
N ILE A 145 -0.94 -4.50 -16.54
CA ILE A 145 -0.30 -4.47 -17.86
C ILE A 145 0.07 -3.02 -18.14
N TYR A 146 1.35 -2.76 -18.32
CA TYR A 146 1.88 -1.47 -18.73
C TYR A 146 2.26 -1.49 -20.21
N ARG A 147 1.60 -0.65 -21.00
CA ARG A 147 1.81 -0.47 -22.43
C ARG A 147 2.77 0.68 -22.66
N PHE A 148 3.72 0.54 -23.57
CA PHE A 148 4.65 1.63 -23.88
C PHE A 148 5.17 1.50 -25.30
N LEU A 149 5.63 2.61 -25.86
CA LEU A 149 6.30 2.62 -27.16
C LEU A 149 7.80 2.42 -26.98
N LYS A 150 8.37 1.44 -27.68
CA LYS A 150 9.81 1.23 -27.79
C LYS A 150 10.20 1.22 -29.27
N GLU A 151 11.05 2.16 -29.68
CA GLU A 151 11.49 2.30 -31.08
C GLU A 151 10.31 2.37 -32.07
N GLY A 152 9.22 3.05 -31.68
CA GLY A 152 8.01 3.20 -32.49
C GLY A 152 7.08 1.97 -32.51
N LYS A 153 7.41 0.89 -31.78
CA LYS A 153 6.56 -0.31 -31.65
C LYS A 153 5.83 -0.32 -30.31
N SER A 154 4.54 -0.66 -30.33
CA SER A 154 3.77 -0.92 -29.12
C SER A 154 4.30 -2.17 -28.42
N CYS A 155 4.64 -2.04 -27.15
CA CYS A 155 5.15 -3.09 -26.28
C CYS A 155 4.28 -3.14 -25.02
N GLU A 156 4.25 -4.29 -24.36
CA GLU A 156 3.57 -4.48 -23.08
C GLU A 156 4.53 -5.13 -22.07
N ALA A 157 4.36 -4.78 -20.80
CA ALA A 157 5.03 -5.42 -19.69
C ALA A 157 4.04 -5.71 -18.56
N CYS A 158 4.14 -6.91 -17.99
CA CYS A 158 3.44 -7.23 -16.74
C CYS A 158 4.23 -6.62 -15.57
N VAL A 159 3.58 -5.73 -14.82
CA VAL A 159 4.15 -5.04 -13.67
C VAL A 159 3.31 -5.33 -12.43
N LYS A 160 3.90 -5.13 -11.24
CA LYS A 160 3.22 -5.40 -9.98
C LYS A 160 3.23 -4.19 -9.06
N VAL A 161 2.15 -4.04 -8.31
CA VAL A 161 1.95 -2.99 -7.30
C VAL A 161 1.73 -3.61 -5.94
N LYS A 162 2.39 -3.06 -4.91
CA LYS A 162 2.15 -3.44 -3.51
C LYS A 162 0.74 -3.02 -3.10
N HIS A 163 0.00 -3.96 -2.50
CA HIS A 163 -1.43 -3.81 -2.25
C HIS A 163 -1.86 -4.34 -0.87
N ALA A 164 -2.88 -3.72 -0.27
CA ALA A 164 -3.54 -4.24 0.92
C ALA A 164 -5.05 -3.93 0.95
N SER A 165 -5.89 -4.96 1.08
CA SER A 165 -7.33 -4.82 1.41
C SER A 165 -7.61 -5.09 2.89
N LYS A 166 -6.74 -5.87 3.56
CA LYS A 166 -6.88 -6.30 4.96
C LYS A 166 -5.65 -5.94 5.79
N PRO A 167 -5.80 -5.75 7.12
CA PRO A 167 -4.67 -5.52 8.03
C PRO A 167 -3.58 -6.59 7.94
N LYS A 168 -3.96 -7.85 7.69
CA LYS A 168 -3.04 -8.99 7.59
C LYS A 168 -1.99 -8.81 6.49
N HIS A 169 -2.33 -8.14 5.38
CA HIS A 169 -1.41 -7.92 4.24
C HIS A 169 -0.21 -7.05 4.61
N LEU A 170 -0.34 -6.20 5.63
CA LEU A 170 0.72 -5.29 6.05
C LEU A 170 1.89 -6.04 6.71
N ASN A 171 1.67 -7.27 7.19
CA ASN A 171 2.74 -8.10 7.73
C ASN A 171 3.76 -8.45 6.63
N GLU A 172 3.28 -8.80 5.43
CA GLU A 172 4.13 -9.09 4.27
C GLU A 172 4.85 -7.84 3.74
N HIS A 173 4.24 -6.67 3.92
CA HIS A 173 4.80 -5.39 3.49
C HIS A 173 5.76 -4.75 4.49
N LYS A 174 5.88 -5.30 5.70
CA LYS A 174 6.66 -4.70 6.80
C LYS A 174 8.11 -4.40 6.39
N ILE A 175 8.80 -5.39 5.86
CA ILE A 175 10.21 -5.25 5.43
C ILE A 175 10.33 -4.21 4.30
N TRP A 176 9.49 -4.31 3.28
CA TRP A 176 9.46 -3.36 2.17
C TRP A 176 9.20 -1.93 2.64
N ALA A 177 8.23 -1.72 3.53
CA ALA A 177 7.89 -0.40 4.07
C ALA A 177 9.04 0.20 4.90
N LEU A 178 9.73 -0.60 5.72
CA LEU A 178 10.87 -0.13 6.50
C LEU A 178 12.05 0.28 5.60
N LYS A 179 12.29 -0.46 4.51
CA LYS A 179 13.29 -0.06 3.50
C LYS A 179 12.89 1.24 2.80
N LYS A 180 11.63 1.40 2.42
CA LYS A 180 11.15 2.67 1.82
C LYS A 180 11.28 3.84 2.79
N LYS A 181 11.01 3.60 4.07
CA LYS A 181 11.19 4.59 5.14
C LYS A 181 12.66 5.02 5.31
N SER A 182 13.62 4.10 5.25
CA SER A 182 15.05 4.46 5.36
C SER A 182 15.56 5.26 4.15
N LEU A 183 14.90 5.13 3.00
CA LEU A 183 15.20 5.92 1.79
C LEU A 183 14.48 7.27 1.75
N SER A 184 13.58 7.56 2.70
CA SER A 184 12.85 8.83 2.78
C SER A 184 13.55 9.83 3.69
N GLU A 185 13.35 11.13 3.47
CA GLU A 185 13.84 12.17 4.39
C GLU A 185 13.23 12.00 5.80
N PRO A 186 14.00 12.25 6.89
CA PRO A 186 15.39 12.73 6.94
C PRO A 186 16.47 11.63 6.83
N TYR A 187 16.08 10.38 6.58
CA TYR A 187 16.96 9.21 6.66
C TYR A 187 17.78 8.94 5.40
N LYS A 188 17.34 9.45 4.24
CA LYS A 188 17.93 9.19 2.91
C LYS A 188 19.45 9.39 2.82
N ASN A 189 19.99 10.35 3.57
CA ASN A 189 21.41 10.72 3.51
C ASN A 189 22.27 10.02 4.59
N LEU A 190 21.67 9.17 5.40
CA LEU A 190 22.35 8.42 6.44
C LEU A 190 23.13 7.24 5.84
N LYS A 191 24.46 7.38 5.77
CA LYS A 191 25.36 6.34 5.28
C LYS A 191 26.12 5.68 6.42
N PRO A 192 26.36 4.36 6.37
CA PRO A 192 27.21 3.70 7.33
C PRO A 192 28.63 4.25 7.30
N SER A 193 29.26 4.33 8.46
CA SER A 193 30.66 4.74 8.61
C SER A 193 31.32 3.93 9.72
N LEU A 194 32.65 4.02 9.82
CA LEU A 194 33.41 3.38 10.91
C LEU A 194 32.96 3.82 12.30
N HIS A 195 32.36 5.00 12.43
CA HIS A 195 31.84 5.53 13.70
C HIS A 195 30.33 5.26 13.90
N ASN A 196 29.61 4.88 12.84
CA ASN A 196 28.19 4.59 12.88
C ASN A 196 27.82 3.52 11.83
N PHE A 197 27.97 2.26 12.20
CA PHE A 197 27.66 1.12 11.34
C PHE A 197 26.16 0.97 11.06
N LEU A 198 25.30 1.42 11.96
CA LEU A 198 23.84 1.26 11.84
C LEU A 198 23.13 2.61 11.95
N PRO A 199 23.28 3.49 10.95
CA PRO A 199 22.73 4.83 11.03
C PRO A 199 21.19 4.85 11.03
N ASN A 200 20.54 3.79 10.53
CA ASN A 200 19.10 3.57 10.57
C ASN A 200 18.66 2.63 11.70
N LYS A 201 19.43 2.50 12.80
CA LYS A 201 19.12 1.61 13.95
C LYS A 201 17.67 1.71 14.46
N LYS A 202 17.10 2.92 14.53
CA LYS A 202 15.70 3.13 14.95
C LYS A 202 14.69 2.46 14.02
N ILE A 203 14.97 2.45 12.71
CA ILE A 203 14.13 1.78 11.70
C ILE A 203 14.39 0.27 11.76
N SER A 204 15.64 -0.16 11.85
CA SER A 204 15.99 -1.58 11.96
C SER A 204 15.34 -2.25 13.17
N ASN A 205 15.26 -1.57 14.32
CA ASN A 205 14.57 -2.10 15.51
C ASN A 205 13.07 -2.36 15.28
N GLN A 206 12.43 -1.72 14.29
CA GLN A 206 11.03 -1.97 13.97
C GLN A 206 10.81 -3.33 13.31
N LEU A 207 11.85 -3.99 12.80
CA LEU A 207 11.75 -5.37 12.29
C LEU A 207 11.20 -6.32 13.37
N VAL A 208 11.62 -6.12 14.61
CA VAL A 208 11.21 -6.92 15.78
C VAL A 208 10.22 -6.18 16.68
N ASP A 209 9.53 -5.16 16.15
CA ASP A 209 8.59 -4.31 16.91
C ASP A 209 9.22 -3.65 18.17
N GLY A 210 10.54 -3.46 18.15
CA GLY A 210 11.30 -2.98 19.30
C GLY A 210 11.53 -4.00 20.41
N ASP A 211 11.06 -5.25 20.25
CA ASP A 211 11.15 -6.31 21.25
C ASP A 211 12.09 -7.44 20.80
N TRP A 212 13.37 -7.24 21.12
CA TRP A 212 14.40 -8.25 20.86
C TRP A 212 14.25 -9.51 21.70
N ASN A 213 13.57 -9.46 22.84
CA ASN A 213 13.35 -10.64 23.68
C ASN A 213 12.34 -11.56 23.01
N LYS A 214 11.22 -11.00 22.55
CA LYS A 214 10.23 -11.75 21.77
C LYS A 214 10.82 -12.38 20.51
N PHE A 215 11.69 -11.66 19.79
CA PHE A 215 12.40 -12.25 18.65
C PHE A 215 13.29 -13.44 19.05
N ARG A 216 14.01 -13.34 20.17
CA ARG A 216 14.83 -14.46 20.69
C ARG A 216 13.98 -15.65 21.10
N GLU A 217 12.82 -15.42 21.71
CA GLU A 217 11.86 -16.48 22.05
C GLU A 217 11.33 -17.17 20.79
N GLN A 218 11.00 -16.42 19.74
CA GLN A 218 10.62 -16.99 18.44
C GLN A 218 11.73 -17.85 17.85
N LEU A 219 12.98 -17.37 17.87
CA LEU A 219 14.13 -18.16 17.40
C LEU A 219 14.31 -19.47 18.20
N ALA A 220 13.99 -19.47 19.49
CA ALA A 220 14.07 -20.66 20.33
C ALA A 220 13.01 -21.71 19.98
N GLN A 221 11.87 -21.30 19.40
CA GLN A 221 10.81 -22.21 18.93
C GLN A 221 11.16 -22.93 17.63
N TYR A 222 12.13 -22.42 16.86
CA TYR A 222 12.54 -22.98 15.57
C TYR A 222 14.05 -23.26 15.53
N PRO A 223 14.56 -24.21 16.34
CA PRO A 223 16.00 -24.47 16.45
C PRO A 223 16.65 -24.86 15.12
N ASP A 224 15.94 -25.61 14.28
CA ASP A 224 16.47 -26.12 13.01
C ASP A 224 16.60 -25.03 11.93
N SER A 225 15.79 -23.96 12.00
CA SER A 225 15.84 -22.83 11.06
C SER A 225 16.44 -21.56 11.67
N LYS A 226 16.87 -21.61 12.94
CA LYS A 226 17.40 -20.46 13.69
C LYS A 226 18.48 -19.69 12.94
N ASN A 227 19.46 -20.39 12.35
CA ASN A 227 20.55 -19.75 11.62
C ASN A 227 20.05 -19.03 10.36
N ALA A 228 19.11 -19.63 9.63
CA ALA A 228 18.51 -19.02 8.45
C ALA A 228 17.73 -17.75 8.82
N LEU A 229 16.93 -17.79 9.90
CA LEU A 229 16.17 -16.63 10.39
C LEU A 229 17.10 -15.48 10.84
N ILE A 230 18.22 -15.80 11.50
CA ILE A 230 19.22 -14.78 11.87
C ILE A 230 19.88 -14.18 10.63
N GLN A 231 20.24 -15.00 9.63
CA GLN A 231 20.85 -14.54 8.39
C GLN A 231 19.89 -13.63 7.60
N GLU A 232 18.63 -14.02 7.48
CA GLU A 232 17.59 -13.22 6.83
C GLU A 232 17.38 -11.88 7.56
N MET A 233 17.26 -11.90 8.89
CA MET A 233 17.17 -10.69 9.70
C MET A 233 18.39 -9.78 9.51
N ALA A 234 19.60 -10.35 9.51
CA ALA A 234 20.83 -9.60 9.30
C ALA A 234 20.87 -8.97 7.90
N ALA A 235 20.42 -9.69 6.86
CA ALA A 235 20.31 -9.16 5.50
C ALA A 235 19.33 -7.97 5.43
N HIS A 236 18.18 -8.05 6.08
CA HIS A 236 17.24 -6.93 6.15
C HIS A 236 17.79 -5.72 6.91
N VAL A 237 18.50 -5.95 8.01
CA VAL A 237 19.18 -4.87 8.74
C VAL A 237 20.25 -4.22 7.87
N ALA A 238 21.06 -5.02 7.18
CA ALA A 238 22.10 -4.53 6.28
C ALA A 238 21.50 -3.64 5.18
N GLU A 239 20.47 -4.10 4.49
CA GLU A 239 19.81 -3.38 3.41
C GLU A 239 19.16 -2.06 3.89
N ILE A 240 18.50 -2.06 5.06
CA ILE A 240 17.93 -0.84 5.67
C ILE A 240 19.01 0.21 5.96
N ASN A 241 20.23 -0.24 6.26
CA ASN A 241 21.36 0.63 6.55
C ASN A 241 22.20 0.97 5.31
N GLY A 242 21.86 0.44 4.12
CA GLY A 242 22.54 0.78 2.87
C GLY A 242 23.82 -0.01 2.60
N TYR A 243 23.91 -1.24 3.10
CA TYR A 243 24.92 -2.23 2.75
C TYR A 243 24.48 -3.12 1.59
#